data_AF-A0A955TR33-F1
#
_entry.id   AF-A0A955TR33-F1
#
_cell.length_a   1.000
_cell.length_b   1.000
_cell.length_c   1.000
_cell.angle_alpha   90.00
_cell.angle_beta   90.00
_cell.angle_gamma   90.00
#
_symmetry.space_group_name_H-M   'P 1'
#
loop_
_entity.id
_entity.type
_entity.pdbx_description
1 polymer ?
#
loop_
_entity_poly.entity_id
_entity_poly.type
_entity_poly.pdbx_seq_one_letter_code
_entity_poly.pdbx_strand_id
1 'polypeptide(L)'
;TKQQMTLPDEIDLLVQAVYEEQVNVPSSLQERLDKSLIAGDGKAIAHTGQANQAIMGLPDDASWKDTAKFILYDEDEPGVHRTLMAQTRLGEDSVVVIPLWPEDGFASEKLPDFVQAKQYFLRAMSLSRTGVVKKLKALGVPEGWKKSPLLRNCFPLTLETDGHWTVDATVRLDDDLGIVYEIKETE
;
A
#
# COMPACT_ATOMS: atom_id res chain seq x y z
N THR A 1 -9.33 36.33 -2.73
CA THR A 1 -8.39 35.34 -2.18
C THR A 1 -6.98 35.88 -2.37
N LYS A 2 -6.14 35.87 -1.33
CA LYS A 2 -4.78 36.41 -1.37
C LYS A 2 -3.95 35.59 -2.38
N GLN A 3 -3.29 36.25 -3.33
CA GLN A 3 -2.54 35.59 -4.43
C GLN A 3 -1.04 35.44 -4.16
N GLN A 4 -0.54 36.01 -3.06
CA GLN A 4 0.87 36.00 -2.70
C GLN A 4 1.02 35.62 -1.22
N MET A 5 2.04 34.81 -0.95
CA MET A 5 2.40 34.29 0.37
C MET A 5 3.87 34.63 0.67
N THR A 6 4.17 35.04 1.90
CA THR A 6 5.51 35.37 2.36
C THR A 6 6.07 34.20 3.16
N LEU A 7 7.12 33.57 2.62
CA LEU A 7 7.81 32.46 3.27
C LEU A 7 9.05 32.98 4.00
N PRO A 8 9.37 32.47 5.21
CA PRO A 8 8.69 31.39 5.95
C PRO A 8 7.56 31.88 6.87
N ASP A 9 7.40 33.20 7.03
CA ASP A 9 6.62 33.82 8.10
C ASP A 9 5.13 33.44 8.12
N GLU A 10 4.54 33.11 6.96
CA GLU A 10 3.12 32.76 6.87
C GLU A 10 2.85 31.25 6.92
N ILE A 11 3.86 30.38 7.04
CA ILE A 11 3.66 28.92 7.10
C ILE A 11 2.85 28.54 8.35
N ASP A 12 3.33 28.93 9.53
CA ASP A 12 2.71 28.54 10.80
C ASP A 12 1.28 29.08 10.92
N LEU A 13 1.05 30.32 10.48
CA LEU A 13 -0.26 30.95 10.49
C LEU A 13 -1.26 30.21 9.58
N LEU A 14 -0.82 29.75 8.40
CA LEU A 14 -1.68 29.02 7.47
C LEU A 14 -1.95 27.59 7.95
N VAL A 15 -0.96 26.92 8.55
CA VAL A 15 -1.14 25.61 9.18
C VAL A 15 -2.13 25.72 10.34
N GLN A 16 -1.93 26.68 11.25
CA GLN A 16 -2.80 26.91 12.40
C GLN A 16 -4.24 27.19 11.96
N ALA A 17 -4.44 28.05 10.96
CA ALA A 17 -5.77 28.38 10.47
C ALA A 17 -6.55 27.16 9.98
N VAL A 18 -5.89 26.17 9.35
CA VAL A 18 -6.53 24.94 8.86
C VAL A 18 -6.82 23.97 10.00
N TYR A 19 -5.86 23.75 10.90
CA TYR A 19 -6.01 22.77 12.00
C TYR A 19 -6.90 23.25 13.13
N GLU A 20 -6.96 24.56 13.39
CA GLU A 20 -7.82 25.15 14.42
C GLU A 20 -9.19 25.60 13.85
N GLU A 21 -9.52 25.18 12.61
CA GLU A 21 -10.80 25.46 11.94
C GLU A 21 -11.16 26.97 11.87
N GLN A 22 -10.16 27.84 11.82
CA GLN A 22 -10.35 29.30 11.80
C GLN A 22 -10.70 29.84 10.40
N VAL A 23 -10.86 28.95 9.41
CA VAL A 23 -11.21 29.33 8.03
C VAL A 23 -12.71 29.57 7.91
N ASN A 24 -13.09 30.77 7.48
CA ASN A 24 -14.48 31.08 7.17
C ASN A 24 -14.92 30.35 5.88
N VAL A 25 -15.74 29.31 6.04
CA VAL A 25 -16.26 28.50 4.94
C VAL A 25 -17.65 29.01 4.53
N PRO A 26 -17.93 29.20 3.22
CA PRO A 26 -19.25 29.59 2.75
C PRO A 26 -20.35 28.60 3.20
N SER A 27 -21.52 29.12 3.55
CA SER A 27 -22.66 28.32 4.05
C SER A 27 -23.10 27.21 3.08
N SER A 28 -22.91 27.40 1.77
CA SER A 28 -23.20 26.39 0.74
C SER A 28 -22.30 25.15 0.81
N LEU A 29 -21.16 25.24 1.49
CA LEU A 29 -20.20 24.14 1.65
C LEU A 29 -20.20 23.58 3.08
N GLN A 30 -20.98 24.15 3.99
CA GLN A 30 -20.99 23.77 5.40
C GLN A 30 -21.32 22.28 5.59
N GLU A 31 -22.37 21.78 4.92
CA GLU A 31 -22.76 20.37 5.01
C GLU A 31 -21.66 19.42 4.51
N ARG A 32 -20.93 19.83 3.47
CA ARG A 32 -19.80 19.06 2.94
C ARG A 32 -18.60 19.08 3.89
N LEU A 33 -18.37 20.20 4.56
CA LEU A 33 -17.34 20.35 5.59
C LEU A 33 -17.66 19.45 6.79
N ASP A 34 -18.87 19.55 7.34
CA ASP A 34 -19.30 18.76 8.50
C ASP A 34 -19.16 17.26 8.23
N LYS A 35 -19.59 16.80 7.04
CA LYS A 35 -19.42 15.40 6.61
C LYS A 35 -17.95 14.99 6.51
N SER A 36 -17.09 15.90 6.05
CA SER A 36 -15.65 15.63 5.92
C SER A 36 -14.95 15.60 7.28
N LEU A 37 -15.33 16.47 8.22
CA LEU A 37 -14.85 16.49 9.60
C LEU A 37 -15.21 15.19 10.31
N ILE A 38 -16.49 14.77 10.26
CA ILE A 38 -16.94 13.50 10.85
C ILE A 38 -16.15 12.30 10.28
N ALA A 39 -15.91 12.27 8.97
CA ALA A 39 -15.12 11.21 8.34
C ALA A 39 -13.63 11.27 8.74
N GLY A 40 -13.07 12.48 8.90
CA GLY A 40 -11.71 12.72 9.37
C GLY A 40 -11.50 12.27 10.81
N ASP A 41 -12.37 12.73 11.73
CA ASP A 41 -12.36 12.35 13.14
C ASP A 41 -12.54 10.85 13.32
N GLY A 42 -13.47 10.25 12.56
CA GLY A 42 -13.65 8.80 12.55
C GLY A 42 -12.39 8.04 12.17
N LYS A 43 -11.62 8.53 11.18
CA LYS A 43 -10.32 7.96 10.82
C LYS A 43 -9.28 8.19 11.93
N ALA A 44 -9.19 9.38 12.49
CA ALA A 44 -8.25 9.71 13.56
C ALA A 44 -8.48 8.84 14.81
N ILE A 45 -9.73 8.64 15.21
CA ILE A 45 -10.13 7.75 16.31
C ILE A 45 -9.77 6.30 15.95
N ALA A 46 -10.08 5.84 14.74
CA ALA A 46 -9.75 4.48 14.30
C ALA A 46 -8.22 4.24 14.30
N HIS A 47 -7.43 5.20 13.83
CA HIS A 47 -5.97 5.13 13.84
C HIS A 47 -5.39 5.16 15.26
N THR A 48 -5.93 6.00 16.13
CA THR A 48 -5.56 6.03 17.56
C THR A 48 -5.93 4.71 18.24
N GLY A 49 -7.09 4.13 17.92
CA GLY A 49 -7.50 2.81 18.39
C GLY A 49 -6.56 1.69 17.93
N GLN A 50 -6.17 1.69 16.65
CA GLN A 50 -5.19 0.75 16.10
C GLN A 50 -3.80 0.93 16.73
N ALA A 51 -3.36 2.17 16.95
CA ALA A 51 -2.11 2.48 17.63
C ALA A 51 -2.14 2.06 19.11
N ASN A 52 -3.27 2.18 19.80
CA ASN A 52 -3.43 1.71 21.18
C ASN A 52 -3.54 0.18 21.27
N GLN A 53 -3.85 -0.50 20.15
CA GLN A 53 -3.67 -1.94 20.01
C GLN A 53 -2.21 -2.32 19.69
N ALA A 54 -1.27 -1.37 19.72
CA ALA A 54 0.13 -1.65 19.48
C ALA A 54 0.69 -2.67 20.48
N ILE A 55 1.64 -3.40 19.93
CA ILE A 55 2.36 -4.55 20.48
C ILE A 55 3.08 -4.24 21.79
N MET A 56 3.51 -2.99 21.95
CA MET A 56 4.18 -2.52 23.14
C MET A 56 3.18 -1.82 24.04
N GLY A 57 3.00 -2.34 25.25
CA GLY A 57 2.25 -1.64 26.29
C GLY A 57 2.91 -0.33 26.70
N LEU A 58 2.20 0.47 27.49
CA LEU A 58 2.66 1.79 27.91
C LEU A 58 3.77 1.69 28.98
N PRO A 59 4.70 2.66 29.04
CA PRO A 59 5.69 2.73 30.11
C PRO A 59 5.02 2.96 31.48
N ASP A 60 3.98 3.79 31.49
CA ASP A 60 3.36 4.35 32.70
C ASP A 60 2.58 3.31 33.52
N ASP A 61 2.03 2.29 32.87
CA ASP A 61 1.28 1.20 33.52
C ASP A 61 2.05 -0.13 33.54
N ALA A 62 3.32 -0.12 33.10
CA ALA A 62 4.19 -1.27 32.95
C ALA A 62 3.63 -2.40 32.05
N SER A 63 2.59 -2.14 31.25
CA SER A 63 2.00 -3.14 30.35
C SER A 63 2.94 -3.56 29.21
N TRP A 64 4.05 -2.84 28.99
CA TRP A 64 5.15 -3.26 28.11
C TRP A 64 5.84 -4.56 28.55
N LYS A 65 5.67 -4.97 29.82
CA LYS A 65 6.24 -6.22 30.37
C LYS A 65 5.42 -7.47 30.00
N ASP A 66 4.22 -7.30 29.47
CA ASP A 66 3.36 -8.41 29.10
C ASP A 66 3.85 -9.08 27.81
N THR A 67 4.52 -10.22 27.97
CA THR A 67 5.12 -10.93 26.84
C THR A 67 4.12 -11.62 25.91
N ALA A 68 2.86 -11.77 26.35
CA ALA A 68 1.81 -12.38 25.52
C ALA A 68 1.48 -11.52 24.29
N LYS A 69 1.79 -10.22 24.33
CA LYS A 69 1.59 -9.28 23.22
C LYS A 69 2.67 -9.36 22.12
N PHE A 70 3.75 -10.12 22.33
CA PHE A 70 4.87 -10.24 21.37
C PHE A 70 4.73 -11.41 20.38
N ILE A 71 3.65 -12.20 20.43
CA ILE A 71 3.44 -13.29 19.47
C ILE A 71 2.83 -12.67 18.20
N LEU A 72 3.70 -12.23 17.31
CA LEU A 72 3.33 -11.70 16.00
C LEU A 72 3.86 -12.65 14.95
N TYR A 73 3.01 -12.90 13.95
CA TYR A 73 3.42 -13.60 12.76
C TYR A 73 4.20 -12.64 11.85
N ASP A 74 5.06 -13.21 11.01
CA ASP A 74 5.80 -12.46 10.00
C ASP A 74 4.82 -11.66 9.13
N GLU A 75 5.07 -10.36 8.96
CA GLU A 75 4.20 -9.48 8.18
C GLU A 75 4.11 -9.93 6.72
N ASP A 76 5.14 -10.65 6.26
CA ASP A 76 5.25 -11.14 4.89
C ASP A 76 4.62 -12.53 4.67
N GLU A 77 4.10 -13.20 5.72
CA GLU A 77 3.57 -14.56 5.59
C GLU A 77 2.17 -14.58 4.96
N PRO A 78 1.99 -15.24 3.79
CA PRO A 78 0.69 -15.29 3.13
C PRO A 78 -0.35 -16.05 3.96
N GLY A 79 -1.47 -15.39 4.30
CA GLY A 79 -2.60 -16.01 5.00
C GLY A 79 -2.73 -15.64 6.48
N VAL A 80 -1.82 -14.84 7.02
CA VAL A 80 -1.96 -14.27 8.37
C VAL A 80 -3.07 -13.21 8.38
N HIS A 81 -3.99 -13.31 9.35
CA HIS A 81 -5.06 -12.32 9.51
C HIS A 81 -4.46 -10.98 9.95
N ARG A 82 -4.92 -9.86 9.37
CA ARG A 82 -4.35 -8.51 9.57
C ARG A 82 -4.21 -8.07 11.04
N THR A 83 -5.00 -8.64 11.94
CA THR A 83 -4.94 -8.37 13.39
C THR A 83 -3.80 -9.08 14.12
N LEU A 84 -3.11 -10.03 13.47
CA LEU A 84 -1.99 -10.82 13.99
C LEU A 84 -0.63 -10.37 13.44
N MET A 85 -0.64 -9.48 12.44
CA MET A 85 0.53 -8.81 11.91
C MET A 85 0.85 -7.57 12.74
N ALA A 86 2.13 -7.24 12.85
CA ALA A 86 2.53 -5.99 13.47
C ALA A 86 2.05 -4.82 12.60
N GLN A 87 0.98 -4.13 13.02
CA GLN A 87 0.45 -2.98 12.28
C GLN A 87 1.31 -1.74 12.54
N THR A 88 2.57 -1.77 12.13
CA THR A 88 3.51 -0.66 12.33
C THR A 88 3.44 0.38 11.21
N ARG A 89 2.77 0.08 10.08
CA ARG A 89 2.61 0.98 8.95
C ARG A 89 1.14 1.27 8.65
N LEU A 90 0.74 2.52 8.88
CA LEU A 90 -0.55 3.04 8.49
C LEU A 90 -0.50 3.44 7.00
N GLY A 91 -1.19 2.70 6.12
CA GLY A 91 -1.17 2.95 4.69
C GLY A 91 -2.02 1.97 3.89
N GLU A 92 -2.19 2.23 2.59
CA GLU A 92 -2.81 1.27 1.68
C GLU A 92 -1.92 0.03 1.54
N ASP A 93 -2.56 -1.14 1.48
CA ASP A 93 -1.90 -2.42 1.30
C ASP A 93 -1.16 -2.43 -0.05
N SER A 94 0.12 -2.79 -0.04
CA SER A 94 0.96 -2.81 -1.23
C SER A 94 1.68 -4.14 -1.37
N VAL A 95 1.89 -4.59 -2.61
CA VAL A 95 2.64 -5.80 -2.92
C VAL A 95 3.77 -5.50 -3.88
N VAL A 96 4.88 -6.23 -3.74
CA VAL A 96 5.98 -6.19 -4.70
C VAL A 96 5.65 -7.13 -5.85
N VAL A 97 5.62 -6.58 -7.07
CA VAL A 97 5.42 -7.35 -8.29
C VAL A 97 6.68 -7.37 -9.14
N ILE A 98 6.80 -8.40 -9.96
CA ILE A 98 7.85 -8.53 -10.96
C ILE A 98 7.21 -8.67 -12.33
N PRO A 99 7.35 -7.68 -13.22
CA PRO A 99 6.98 -7.78 -14.62
C PRO A 99 7.76 -8.90 -15.31
N LEU A 100 7.02 -9.78 -16.00
CA LEU A 100 7.57 -10.94 -16.71
C LEU A 100 6.92 -11.03 -18.08
N TRP A 101 7.73 -11.05 -19.13
CA TRP A 101 7.27 -11.21 -20.50
C TRP A 101 7.37 -12.67 -20.95
N PRO A 102 6.70 -13.07 -22.04
CA PRO A 102 6.77 -14.44 -22.55
C PRO A 102 8.21 -14.91 -22.83
N GLU A 103 9.09 -14.00 -23.25
CA GLU A 103 10.50 -14.28 -23.56
C GLU A 103 11.34 -14.61 -22.32
N ASP A 104 10.90 -14.22 -21.12
CA ASP A 104 11.56 -14.58 -19.87
C ASP A 104 11.44 -16.09 -19.57
N GLY A 105 10.53 -16.81 -20.24
CA GLY A 105 10.33 -18.24 -20.05
C GLY A 105 9.90 -18.59 -18.62
N PHE A 106 9.15 -17.69 -17.97
CA PHE A 106 8.65 -17.89 -16.62
C PHE A 106 7.68 -19.09 -16.56
N ALA A 107 7.90 -19.96 -15.58
CA ALA A 107 7.02 -21.06 -15.23
C ALA A 107 6.87 -21.14 -13.71
N SER A 108 5.65 -21.31 -13.21
CA SER A 108 5.30 -21.25 -11.78
C SER A 108 6.01 -22.32 -10.93
N GLU A 109 6.29 -23.48 -11.51
CA GLU A 109 6.87 -24.63 -10.81
C GLU A 109 8.41 -24.57 -10.80
N LYS A 110 9.02 -23.75 -11.67
CA LYS A 110 10.47 -23.71 -11.84
C LYS A 110 11.08 -22.81 -10.77
N LEU A 111 12.04 -23.36 -10.03
CA LEU A 111 12.90 -22.56 -9.13
C LEU A 111 13.93 -21.81 -9.99
N PRO A 112 13.90 -20.46 -10.03
CA PRO A 112 14.97 -19.71 -10.68
C PRO A 112 16.27 -19.86 -9.89
N ASP A 113 17.40 -19.91 -10.58
CA ASP A 113 18.70 -19.79 -9.93
C ASP A 113 18.92 -18.35 -9.41
N PHE A 114 20.03 -18.13 -8.71
CA PHE A 114 20.31 -16.82 -8.13
C PHE A 114 20.49 -15.71 -9.19
N VAL A 115 21.08 -16.03 -10.34
CA VAL A 115 21.33 -15.05 -11.41
C VAL A 115 20.01 -14.62 -12.03
N GLN A 116 19.14 -15.58 -12.35
CA GLN A 116 17.80 -15.34 -12.88
C GLN A 116 16.92 -14.62 -11.86
N ALA A 117 16.93 -15.04 -10.59
CA ALA A 117 16.16 -14.39 -9.54
C ALA A 117 16.59 -12.94 -9.33
N LYS A 118 17.90 -12.65 -9.40
CA LYS A 118 18.42 -11.29 -9.37
C LYS A 118 17.97 -10.46 -10.57
N GLN A 119 18.03 -11.03 -11.78
CA GLN A 119 17.55 -10.34 -12.99
C GLN A 119 16.06 -9.99 -12.91
N TYR A 120 15.25 -10.92 -12.40
CA TYR A 120 13.84 -10.70 -12.14
C TYR A 120 13.63 -9.57 -11.12
N PHE A 121 14.33 -9.64 -9.99
CA PHE A 121 14.16 -8.69 -8.90
C PHE A 121 14.60 -7.26 -9.27
N LEU A 122 15.54 -7.09 -10.21
CA LEU A 122 15.92 -5.76 -10.71
C LEU A 122 14.77 -5.00 -11.39
N ARG A 123 13.72 -5.71 -11.80
CA ARG A 123 12.51 -5.15 -12.41
C ARG A 123 11.37 -4.98 -11.40
N ALA A 124 11.61 -5.28 -10.13
CA ALA A 124 10.58 -5.28 -9.10
C ALA A 124 10.00 -3.87 -8.87
N MET A 125 8.69 -3.79 -8.67
CA MET A 125 7.99 -2.55 -8.36
C MET A 125 6.88 -2.78 -7.34
N SER A 126 6.51 -1.75 -6.60
CA SER A 126 5.45 -1.82 -5.57
C SER A 126 4.13 -1.29 -6.13
N LEU A 127 3.07 -2.09 -6.02
CA LEU A 127 1.70 -1.70 -6.40
C LEU A 127 0.80 -1.62 -5.17
N SER A 128 0.05 -0.52 -5.03
CA SER A 128 -0.92 -0.30 -3.94
C SER A 128 -2.38 -0.24 -4.38
N ARG A 129 -2.68 -0.28 -5.69
CA ARG A 129 -4.06 -0.20 -6.18
C ARG A 129 -4.87 -1.39 -5.70
N THR A 130 -5.80 -1.15 -4.78
CA THR A 130 -6.57 -2.18 -4.05
C THR A 130 -7.12 -3.31 -4.94
N GLY A 131 -7.71 -2.97 -6.10
CA GLY A 131 -8.26 -3.98 -7.01
C GLY A 131 -7.22 -4.93 -7.60
N VAL A 132 -6.03 -4.40 -7.92
CA VAL A 132 -4.92 -5.16 -8.49
C VAL A 132 -4.20 -5.95 -7.39
N VAL A 133 -3.96 -5.34 -6.23
CA VAL A 133 -3.38 -6.01 -5.06
C VAL A 133 -4.20 -7.24 -4.67
N LYS A 134 -5.53 -7.13 -4.64
CA LYS A 134 -6.42 -8.27 -4.35
C LYS A 134 -6.27 -9.40 -5.38
N LYS A 135 -6.22 -9.08 -6.67
CA LYS A 135 -6.02 -10.07 -7.73
C LYS A 135 -4.66 -10.77 -7.61
N LEU A 136 -3.59 -10.01 -7.38
CA LEU A 136 -2.25 -10.57 -7.19
C LEU A 136 -2.16 -11.49 -5.97
N LYS A 137 -2.71 -11.06 -4.83
CA LYS A 137 -2.76 -11.90 -3.62
C LYS A 137 -3.57 -13.18 -3.84
N ALA A 138 -4.63 -13.12 -4.65
CA ALA A 138 -5.42 -14.30 -5.01
C ALA A 138 -4.67 -15.29 -5.92
N LEU A 139 -3.79 -14.80 -6.81
CA LEU A 139 -2.90 -15.66 -7.61
C LEU A 139 -1.80 -16.29 -6.75
N GLY A 140 -1.38 -15.59 -5.70
CA GLY A 140 -0.37 -16.07 -4.77
C GLY A 140 1.06 -15.98 -5.31
N VAL A 141 2.02 -16.34 -4.46
CA VAL A 141 3.43 -16.44 -4.83
C VAL A 141 3.69 -17.84 -5.42
N PRO A 142 4.36 -17.97 -6.58
CA PRO A 142 4.70 -19.26 -7.17
C PRO A 142 5.50 -20.16 -6.22
N GLU A 143 5.26 -21.47 -6.25
CA GLU A 143 5.96 -22.45 -5.39
C GLU A 143 7.48 -22.40 -5.57
N GLY A 144 7.95 -22.20 -6.81
CA GLY A 144 9.37 -22.01 -7.10
C GLY A 144 9.95 -20.76 -6.40
N TRP A 145 9.15 -19.71 -6.21
CA TRP A 145 9.62 -18.45 -5.64
C TRP A 145 9.64 -18.44 -4.12
N LYS A 146 8.72 -19.17 -3.47
CA LYS A 146 8.68 -19.29 -2.00
C LYS A 146 10.01 -19.75 -1.39
N LYS A 147 10.78 -20.56 -2.13
CA LYS A 147 12.11 -21.04 -1.71
C LYS A 147 13.24 -20.05 -2.01
N SER A 148 13.01 -19.05 -2.86
CA SER A 148 14.01 -18.07 -3.25
C SER A 148 14.04 -16.91 -2.24
N PRO A 149 15.19 -16.59 -1.65
CA PRO A 149 15.27 -15.50 -0.68
C PRO A 149 14.98 -14.12 -1.31
N LEU A 150 15.15 -13.96 -2.63
CA LEU A 150 14.85 -12.71 -3.32
C LEU A 150 13.38 -12.59 -3.75
N LEU A 151 12.69 -13.72 -3.95
CA LEU A 151 11.38 -13.73 -4.62
C LEU A 151 10.23 -14.22 -3.74
N ARG A 152 10.51 -14.75 -2.53
CA ARG A 152 9.51 -15.38 -1.66
C ARG A 152 8.30 -14.51 -1.29
N ASN A 153 8.45 -13.18 -1.38
CA ASN A 153 7.39 -12.20 -1.08
C ASN A 153 7.00 -11.37 -2.31
N CYS A 154 7.37 -11.82 -3.51
CA CYS A 154 7.11 -11.14 -4.78
C CYS A 154 6.01 -11.86 -5.58
N PHE A 155 5.19 -11.10 -6.28
CA PHE A 155 4.13 -11.61 -7.13
C PHE A 155 4.51 -11.48 -8.61
N PRO A 156 4.33 -12.52 -9.45
CA PRO A 156 4.57 -12.41 -10.88
C PRO A 156 3.47 -11.55 -11.54
N LEU A 157 3.89 -10.57 -12.33
CA LEU A 157 3.01 -9.79 -13.21
C LEU A 157 3.31 -10.24 -14.65
N THR A 158 2.65 -11.30 -15.08
CA THR A 158 2.84 -11.89 -16.42
C THR A 158 2.21 -11.02 -17.49
N LEU A 159 3.03 -10.40 -18.31
CA LEU A 159 2.61 -9.48 -19.36
C LEU A 159 2.47 -10.20 -20.70
N GLU A 160 1.58 -9.69 -21.54
CA GLU A 160 1.54 -9.96 -22.97
C GLU A 160 2.63 -9.15 -23.69
N THR A 161 2.84 -9.44 -24.98
CA THR A 161 3.87 -8.77 -25.79
C THR A 161 3.63 -7.27 -25.94
N ASP A 162 2.39 -6.82 -25.77
CA ASP A 162 1.99 -5.40 -25.81
C ASP A 162 2.05 -4.71 -24.41
N GLY A 163 2.51 -5.41 -23.38
CA GLY A 163 2.66 -4.90 -22.02
C GLY A 163 1.41 -5.00 -21.16
N HIS A 164 0.29 -5.53 -21.66
CA HIS A 164 -0.91 -5.74 -20.85
C HIS A 164 -0.73 -6.92 -19.89
N TRP A 165 -1.31 -6.82 -18.70
CA TRP A 165 -1.32 -7.92 -17.76
C TRP A 165 -2.33 -9.00 -18.19
N THR A 166 -1.88 -10.26 -18.28
CA THR A 166 -2.69 -11.38 -18.78
C THR A 166 -3.95 -11.68 -17.96
N VAL A 167 -4.01 -11.21 -16.71
CA VAL A 167 -5.16 -11.42 -15.81
C VAL A 167 -6.14 -10.24 -15.84
N ASP A 168 -5.68 -9.06 -16.24
CA ASP A 168 -6.49 -7.86 -16.33
C ASP A 168 -5.93 -6.91 -17.39
N ALA A 169 -6.54 -6.96 -18.59
CA ALA A 169 -6.17 -6.11 -19.72
C ALA A 169 -6.35 -4.60 -19.46
N THR A 170 -6.99 -4.20 -18.35
CA THR A 170 -7.01 -2.78 -17.95
C THR A 170 -5.74 -2.34 -17.24
N VAL A 171 -4.80 -3.25 -16.97
CA VAL A 171 -3.50 -2.96 -16.36
C VAL A 171 -2.42 -3.18 -17.40
N ARG A 172 -1.63 -2.15 -17.68
CA ARG A 172 -0.58 -2.19 -18.69
C ARG A 172 0.72 -1.61 -18.14
N LEU A 173 1.85 -2.21 -18.50
CA LEU A 173 3.16 -1.61 -18.29
C LEU A 173 3.51 -0.77 -19.53
N ASP A 174 3.65 0.53 -19.32
CA ASP A 174 4.07 1.51 -20.30
C ASP A 174 5.54 1.87 -20.10
N ASP A 175 6.26 2.05 -21.20
CA ASP A 175 7.71 2.29 -21.18
C ASP A 175 8.07 3.65 -20.55
N ASP A 176 7.19 4.66 -20.67
CA ASP A 176 7.43 6.01 -20.16
C ASP A 176 6.67 6.28 -18.86
N LEU A 177 5.46 5.74 -18.72
CA LEU A 177 4.57 6.02 -17.58
C LEU A 177 4.64 4.96 -16.47
N GLY A 178 5.28 3.82 -16.70
CA GLY A 178 5.24 2.68 -15.80
C GLY A 178 3.87 1.99 -15.82
N ILE A 179 3.35 1.56 -14.66
CA ILE A 179 2.05 0.87 -14.63
C ILE A 179 0.90 1.86 -14.83
N VAL A 180 0.16 1.66 -15.90
CA VAL A 180 -1.04 2.40 -16.27
C VAL A 180 -2.27 1.54 -16.00
N TYR A 181 -3.34 2.21 -15.56
CA TYR A 181 -4.63 1.58 -15.32
C TYR A 181 -5.69 2.25 -16.19
N GLU A 182 -6.14 1.52 -17.20
CA GLU A 182 -7.12 1.98 -18.15
C GLU A 182 -8.52 1.88 -17.55
N ILE A 183 -9.36 2.87 -17.88
CA ILE A 183 -10.76 2.86 -17.47
C ILE A 183 -11.47 1.89 -18.42
N LYS A 184 -12.15 0.89 -17.86
CA LYS A 184 -13.04 0.03 -18.64
C LYS A 184 -14.08 0.94 -19.30
N GLU A 185 -14.02 1.12 -20.63
CA GLU A 185 -15.08 1.83 -21.35
C GLU A 185 -16.41 1.15 -20.99
N THR A 186 -17.32 1.94 -20.44
CA THR A 186 -18.65 1.47 -20.10
C THR A 186 -19.48 1.64 -21.36
N GLU A 187 -19.69 0.54 -22.07
CA GLU A 187 -20.67 0.45 -23.17
C GLU A 187 -22.10 0.46 -22.62
#